data_AF-A0A919L7V9-F1
#
_entry.id   AF-A0A919L7V9-F1
#
_cell.length_a   1.000
_cell.length_b   1.000
_cell.length_c   1.000
_cell.angle_alpha   90.00
_cell.angle_beta   90.00
_cell.angle_gamma   90.00
#
_symmetry.space_group_name_H-M   'P 1'
#
loop_
_entity.id
_entity.type
_entity.pdbx_description
1 polymer ?
#
loop_
_entity_poly.entity_id
_entity_poly.type
_entity_poly.pdbx_seq_one_letter_code
_entity_poly.pdbx_strand_id
1 'polypeptide(L)'
;MVGDALGWEAVEVYDGLTEPGAAWGSLSRAVLSRPALAERLKSFALPLVPWGRAPGFAELAGEALPPDALRYESKRAAHELFTLLAPAHPGIRVPEHRQAATRRAAARPLRTRGRAGQTTGVKTEHGAGGSGTWVIRKYRFPSQLPHGPLLLEEFVAGEAGEAGETDVPDTVSRCLPRSAPGSSDAEAATPTPPGPPPPPQADRTRARTTAVAPSGTCLNIGARNTPLP
;
A
#
# COMPACT_ATOMS: atom_id res chain seq x y z
N MET A 1 6.10 -9.27 -23.39
CA MET A 1 5.48 -9.00 -22.07
C MET A 1 6.48 -8.25 -21.20
N VAL A 2 6.07 -7.58 -20.11
CA VAL A 2 7.00 -6.87 -19.20
C VAL A 2 8.04 -7.81 -18.58
N GLY A 3 7.71 -9.10 -18.40
CA GLY A 3 8.63 -10.13 -17.87
C GLY A 3 9.86 -10.39 -18.75
N ASP A 4 9.69 -10.43 -20.09
CA ASP A 4 10.79 -10.71 -21.03
C ASP A 4 11.88 -9.63 -20.96
N ALA A 5 11.49 -8.37 -20.77
CA ALA A 5 12.41 -7.24 -20.67
C ALA A 5 13.22 -7.24 -19.36
N LEU A 6 12.74 -7.93 -18.32
CA LEU A 6 13.42 -8.11 -17.04
C LEU A 6 14.20 -9.43 -16.96
N GLY A 7 14.20 -10.22 -18.04
CA GLY A 7 14.81 -11.56 -18.06
C GLY A 7 14.12 -12.54 -17.10
N TRP A 8 12.87 -12.28 -16.74
CA TRP A 8 12.10 -13.15 -15.86
C TRP A 8 11.47 -14.27 -16.68
N GLU A 9 11.54 -15.50 -16.16
CA GLU A 9 10.76 -16.62 -16.69
C GLU A 9 9.24 -16.38 -16.45
N ALA A 10 8.40 -17.39 -16.68
CA ALA A 10 6.97 -17.30 -16.40
C ALA A 10 6.72 -16.83 -14.95
N VAL A 11 6.22 -15.61 -14.80
CA VAL A 11 5.92 -15.00 -13.51
C VAL A 11 4.46 -15.25 -13.16
N GLU A 12 4.24 -15.89 -12.02
CA GLU A 12 2.92 -16.00 -11.42
C GLU A 12 2.60 -14.71 -10.65
N VAL A 13 1.58 -13.97 -11.09
CA VAL A 13 1.19 -12.69 -10.50
C VAL A 13 -0.03 -12.87 -9.62
N TYR A 14 0.07 -12.44 -8.37
CA TYR A 14 -1.04 -12.37 -7.43
C TYR A 14 -1.29 -10.91 -7.06
N ASP A 15 -2.35 -10.31 -7.60
CA ASP A 15 -2.66 -8.89 -7.37
C ASP A 15 -3.62 -8.67 -6.18
N GLY A 16 -4.46 -9.65 -5.85
CA GLY A 16 -5.51 -9.51 -4.84
C GLY A 16 -6.60 -8.49 -5.19
N LEU A 17 -6.54 -7.91 -6.40
CA LEU A 17 -7.46 -6.90 -6.91
C LEU A 17 -8.68 -7.52 -7.61
N THR A 18 -8.57 -8.78 -8.01
CA THR A 18 -9.56 -9.49 -8.83
C THR A 18 -10.52 -10.38 -8.03
N GLU A 19 -10.36 -10.47 -6.70
CA GLU A 19 -11.17 -11.36 -5.86
C GLU A 19 -12.56 -10.74 -5.54
N PRO A 20 -13.68 -11.41 -5.89
CA PRO A 20 -15.03 -10.93 -5.59
C PRO A 20 -15.26 -10.77 -4.09
N GLY A 21 -15.69 -9.59 -3.65
CA GLY A 21 -15.92 -9.29 -2.23
C GLY A 21 -14.70 -8.74 -1.49
N ALA A 22 -13.54 -8.62 -2.16
CA ALA A 22 -12.41 -7.84 -1.67
C ALA A 22 -12.71 -6.34 -1.83
N ALA A 23 -13.63 -5.82 -1.02
CA ALA A 23 -13.71 -4.39 -0.78
C ALA A 23 -12.36 -3.96 -0.19
N TRP A 24 -11.47 -3.43 -1.03
CA TRP A 24 -10.17 -2.91 -0.61
C TRP A 24 -9.26 -3.95 0.07
N GLY A 25 -9.20 -5.17 -0.50
CA GLY A 25 -8.35 -6.25 0.02
C GLY A 25 -6.85 -5.93 -0.10
N SER A 26 -6.12 -6.03 1.00
CA SER A 26 -4.65 -5.99 0.97
C SER A 26 -4.10 -7.26 0.30
N LEU A 27 -2.96 -7.15 -0.39
CA LEU A 27 -2.23 -8.31 -0.94
C LEU A 27 -2.04 -9.41 0.11
N SER A 28 -1.74 -9.03 1.36
CA SER A 28 -1.59 -9.98 2.47
C SER A 28 -2.86 -10.79 2.73
N ARG A 29 -4.05 -10.18 2.67
CA ARG A 29 -5.34 -10.90 2.79
C ARG A 29 -5.53 -11.89 1.64
N ALA A 30 -5.19 -11.50 0.42
CA ALA A 30 -5.29 -12.37 -0.75
C ALA A 30 -4.31 -13.56 -0.67
N VAL A 31 -3.13 -13.37 -0.08
CA VAL A 31 -2.20 -14.48 0.18
C VAL A 31 -2.72 -15.39 1.29
N LEU A 32 -3.19 -14.81 2.41
CA LEU A 32 -3.71 -15.56 3.55
C LEU A 32 -4.96 -16.38 3.20
N SER A 33 -5.78 -15.93 2.25
CA SER A 33 -6.92 -16.71 1.74
C SER A 33 -6.52 -17.90 0.86
N ARG A 34 -5.21 -18.08 0.57
CA ARG A 34 -4.66 -19.18 -0.23
C ARG A 34 -3.63 -19.97 0.60
N PRO A 35 -4.08 -20.94 1.44
CA PRO A 35 -3.19 -21.65 2.36
C PRO A 35 -1.97 -22.29 1.69
N ALA A 36 -2.13 -22.89 0.51
CA ALA A 36 -1.02 -23.50 -0.22
C ALA A 36 0.06 -22.46 -0.64
N LEU A 37 -0.35 -21.26 -1.04
CA LEU A 37 0.57 -20.17 -1.37
C LEU A 37 1.26 -19.65 -0.11
N ALA A 38 0.51 -19.45 0.98
CA ALA A 38 1.07 -19.01 2.25
C ALA A 38 2.12 -20.01 2.78
N GLU A 39 1.84 -21.31 2.72
CA GLU A 39 2.80 -22.36 3.13
C GLU A 39 4.02 -22.41 2.20
N ARG A 40 3.83 -22.25 0.89
CA ARG A 40 4.95 -22.14 -0.06
C ARG A 40 5.84 -20.93 0.24
N LEU A 41 5.26 -19.77 0.54
CA LEU A 41 6.03 -18.57 0.88
C LEU A 41 6.84 -18.76 2.17
N LYS A 42 6.27 -19.42 3.17
CA LYS A 42 6.96 -19.74 4.43
C LYS A 42 8.06 -20.80 4.24
N SER A 43 7.89 -21.75 3.32
CA SER A 43 8.85 -22.86 3.13
C SER A 43 10.19 -22.43 2.53
N PHE A 44 10.26 -21.26 1.89
CA PHE A 44 11.52 -20.72 1.37
C PHE A 44 12.54 -20.39 2.47
N ALA A 45 12.12 -20.29 3.74
CA ALA A 45 12.99 -19.91 4.87
C ALA A 45 13.78 -18.61 4.63
N LEU A 46 13.23 -17.72 3.79
CA LEU A 46 13.76 -16.39 3.51
C LEU A 46 12.90 -15.34 4.21
N PRO A 47 13.47 -14.20 4.62
CA PRO A 47 12.68 -13.10 5.16
C PRO A 47 11.66 -12.58 4.14
N LEU A 48 10.39 -12.51 4.54
CA LEU A 48 9.39 -11.74 3.81
C LEU A 48 9.61 -10.25 4.13
N VAL A 49 9.95 -9.44 3.12
CA VAL A 49 10.20 -8.01 3.29
C VAL A 49 9.00 -7.22 2.76
N PRO A 50 8.25 -6.52 3.63
CA PRO A 50 7.14 -5.71 3.18
C PRO A 50 7.61 -4.35 2.66
N TRP A 51 6.88 -3.80 1.70
CA TRP A 51 7.05 -2.39 1.32
C TRP A 51 6.47 -1.41 2.36
N GLY A 52 5.61 -1.87 3.26
CA GLY A 52 5.05 -1.08 4.34
C GLY A 52 4.48 -1.96 5.45
N ARG A 53 4.48 -1.48 6.69
CA ARG A 53 3.98 -2.27 7.82
C ARG A 53 2.46 -2.19 7.86
N ALA A 54 1.81 -3.36 7.79
CA ALA A 54 0.36 -3.48 7.88
C ALA A 54 -0.01 -4.73 8.70
N PRO A 55 -1.15 -4.72 9.42
CA PRO A 55 -1.58 -5.88 10.23
C PRO A 55 -1.64 -7.19 9.45
N GLY A 56 -2.16 -7.16 8.22
CA GLY A 56 -2.23 -8.35 7.37
C GLY A 56 -0.86 -8.91 6.99
N PHE A 57 0.16 -8.06 6.86
CA PHE A 57 1.51 -8.53 6.60
C PHE A 57 2.14 -9.16 7.85
N ALA A 58 1.96 -8.53 9.01
CA ALA A 58 2.44 -9.09 10.28
C ALA A 58 1.89 -10.51 10.50
N GLU A 59 0.59 -10.72 10.22
CA GLU A 59 -0.03 -12.04 10.23
C GLU A 59 0.62 -13.01 9.23
N LEU A 60 0.87 -12.59 7.99
CA LEU A 60 1.51 -13.43 6.97
C LEU A 60 2.95 -13.82 7.35
N ALA A 61 3.70 -12.91 7.96
CA ALA A 61 5.06 -13.14 8.43
C ALA A 61 5.13 -13.94 9.75
N GLY A 62 3.98 -14.17 10.41
CA GLY A 62 3.96 -14.80 11.74
C GLY A 62 4.51 -13.88 12.85
N GLU A 63 4.47 -12.56 12.63
CA GLU A 63 4.99 -11.56 13.55
C GLU A 63 3.85 -10.78 14.21
N ALA A 64 4.05 -10.35 15.46
CA ALA A 64 3.18 -9.37 16.08
C ALA A 64 3.57 -7.96 15.60
N LEU A 65 2.59 -7.15 15.21
CA LEU A 65 2.84 -5.75 14.89
C LEU A 65 3.08 -4.98 16.20
N PRO A 66 4.28 -4.41 16.44
CA PRO A 66 4.53 -3.66 17.67
C PRO A 66 3.66 -2.38 17.72
N PRO A 67 3.36 -1.84 18.91
CA PRO A 67 2.49 -0.67 19.06
C PRO A 67 2.96 0.58 18.29
N ASP A 68 4.26 0.71 18.06
CA ASP A 68 4.91 1.81 17.36
C ASP A 68 5.27 1.47 15.90
N ALA A 69 4.82 0.33 15.37
CA ALA A 69 5.16 -0.12 14.02
C ALA A 69 4.77 0.88 12.93
N LEU A 70 3.73 1.68 13.18
CA LEU A 70 3.20 2.69 12.26
C LEU A 70 3.74 4.09 12.52
N ARG A 71 4.81 4.22 13.34
CA ARG A 71 5.37 5.53 13.72
C ARG A 71 5.84 6.33 12.51
N TYR A 72 6.38 5.67 11.49
CA TYR A 72 6.88 6.32 10.28
C TYR A 72 5.75 6.66 9.30
N GLU A 73 4.61 6.00 9.45
CA GLU A 73 3.37 6.23 8.71
C GLU A 73 2.47 7.27 9.40
N SER A 74 2.81 7.71 10.62
CA SER A 74 2.10 8.78 11.33
C SER A 74 2.54 10.14 10.81
N LYS A 75 1.60 10.89 10.20
CA LYS A 75 1.84 12.30 9.84
C LYS A 75 2.14 13.18 11.04
N ARG A 76 1.60 12.84 12.22
CA ARG A 76 1.90 13.55 13.46
C ARG A 76 3.36 13.35 13.87
N ALA A 77 3.81 12.10 13.92
CA ALA A 77 5.21 11.79 14.25
C ALA A 77 6.18 12.38 13.22
N ALA A 78 5.81 12.37 11.93
CA ALA A 78 6.59 13.03 10.89
C ALA A 78 6.66 14.56 11.11
N HIS A 79 5.54 15.22 11.42
CA HIS A 79 5.53 16.65 11.71
C HIS A 79 6.36 17.01 12.94
N GLU A 80 6.27 16.22 14.01
CA GLU A 80 7.09 16.39 15.22
C GLU A 80 8.59 16.26 14.89
N LEU A 81 8.97 15.25 14.11
CA LEU A 81 10.35 15.07 13.64
C LEU A 81 10.83 16.26 12.80
N PHE A 82 10.03 16.71 11.83
CA PHE A 82 10.41 17.86 11.01
C PHE A 82 10.52 19.15 11.83
N THR A 83 9.63 19.35 12.79
CA THR A 83 9.68 20.50 13.71
C THR A 83 10.97 20.48 14.53
N LEU A 84 11.37 19.31 15.03
CA LEU A 84 12.63 19.13 15.76
C LEU A 84 13.86 19.43 14.90
N LEU A 85 13.84 19.01 13.63
CA LEU A 85 14.98 19.17 12.71
C LEU A 85 15.06 20.56 12.08
N ALA A 86 13.94 21.29 11.96
CA ALA A 86 13.85 22.57 11.25
C ALA A 86 14.90 23.63 11.65
N PRO A 87 15.28 23.81 12.94
CA PRO A 87 16.29 24.80 13.32
C PRO A 87 17.66 24.58 12.67
N ALA A 88 18.01 23.33 12.35
CA ALA A 88 19.27 22.99 11.66
C ALA A 88 19.18 23.18 10.14
N HIS A 89 17.98 23.44 9.60
CA HIS A 89 17.71 23.52 8.17
C HIS A 89 16.85 24.75 7.86
N PRO A 90 17.41 25.98 7.88
CA PRO A 90 16.64 27.22 7.74
C PRO A 90 15.92 27.36 6.39
N GLY A 91 16.34 26.62 5.35
CA GLY A 91 15.65 26.56 4.06
C GLY A 91 14.42 25.64 4.03
N ILE A 92 14.19 24.85 5.07
CA ILE A 92 13.05 23.94 5.16
C ILE A 92 11.97 24.58 6.02
N ARG A 93 10.89 25.03 5.37
CA ARG A 93 9.70 25.51 6.05
C ARG A 93 8.84 24.34 6.51
N VAL A 94 8.54 24.27 7.80
CA VAL A 94 7.56 23.34 8.36
C VAL A 94 6.23 24.07 8.57
N PRO A 95 5.15 23.69 7.86
CA PRO A 95 3.84 24.34 8.03
C PRO A 95 3.30 24.22 9.46
N GLU A 96 2.52 25.21 9.90
CA GLU A 96 1.82 25.14 11.18
C GLU A 96 0.86 23.94 11.18
N HIS A 97 0.91 23.14 12.24
CA HIS A 97 0.07 21.96 12.42
C HIS A 97 -0.59 21.97 13.79
N ARG A 98 -1.85 21.57 13.84
CA ARG A 98 -2.63 21.40 15.07
C ARG A 98 -3.42 20.11 15.03
N GLN A 99 -3.43 19.38 16.14
CA GLN A 99 -4.25 18.19 16.29
C GLN A 99 -5.62 18.55 16.88
N ALA A 100 -6.67 17.91 16.35
CA ALA A 100 -8.00 17.95 16.91
C ALA A 100 -8.47 16.51 17.19
N ALA A 101 -8.80 16.19 18.44
CA ALA A 101 -9.23 14.84 18.82
C ALA A 101 -10.52 14.38 18.13
N THR A 102 -11.35 15.32 17.69
CA THR A 102 -12.63 15.04 17.02
C THR A 102 -12.95 16.10 15.97
N ARG A 103 -13.89 15.78 15.06
CA ARG A 103 -14.47 16.76 14.12
C ARG A 103 -15.04 17.99 14.82
N ARG A 104 -15.70 17.80 15.96
CA ARG A 104 -16.29 18.89 16.75
C ARG A 104 -15.21 19.81 17.30
N ALA A 105 -14.11 19.23 17.80
CA ALA A 105 -12.95 19.99 18.25
C ALA A 105 -12.29 20.76 17.09
N ALA A 106 -12.24 20.18 15.88
CA ALA A 106 -11.69 20.84 14.69
C ALA A 106 -12.55 22.02 14.19
N ALA A 107 -13.86 22.02 14.48
CA ALA A 107 -14.80 22.99 13.92
C ALA A 107 -14.51 24.44 14.32
N ARG A 108 -14.02 24.71 15.54
CA ARG A 108 -13.71 26.08 15.97
C ARG A 108 -12.44 26.60 15.28
N PRO A 109 -11.28 25.90 15.32
CA PRO A 109 -10.08 26.30 14.58
C PRO A 109 -10.34 26.53 13.08
N LEU A 110 -11.07 25.62 12.43
CA LEU A 110 -11.39 25.74 11.01
C LEU A 110 -12.26 26.96 10.70
N ARG A 111 -13.26 27.27 11.54
CA ARG A 111 -14.05 28.50 11.41
C ARG A 111 -13.21 29.75 11.57
N THR A 112 -12.34 29.78 12.57
CA THR A 112 -11.46 30.94 12.81
C THR A 112 -10.55 31.19 11.61
N ARG A 113 -9.89 30.14 11.10
CA ARG A 113 -9.00 30.25 9.92
C ARG A 113 -9.79 30.65 8.67
N GLY A 114 -10.93 30.02 8.42
CA GLY A 114 -11.79 30.37 7.28
C GLY A 114 -12.29 31.82 7.31
N ARG A 115 -12.64 32.36 8.48
CA ARG A 115 -13.00 33.80 8.64
C ARG A 115 -11.83 34.75 8.39
N ALA A 116 -10.61 34.29 8.64
CA ALA A 116 -9.39 35.03 8.34
C ALA A 116 -8.92 34.85 6.88
N GLY A 117 -9.71 34.18 6.02
CA GLY A 117 -9.33 33.90 4.63
C GLY A 117 -8.20 32.86 4.48
N GLN A 118 -7.87 32.13 5.56
CA GLN A 118 -6.78 31.15 5.55
C GLN A 118 -7.27 29.77 5.12
N THR A 119 -6.59 29.18 4.14
CA THR A 119 -6.84 27.80 3.72
C THR A 119 -6.21 26.81 4.70
N THR A 120 -6.93 25.73 4.98
CA THR A 120 -6.49 24.69 5.92
C THR A 120 -6.58 23.32 5.26
N GLY A 121 -5.47 22.57 5.28
CA GLY A 121 -5.46 21.15 4.97
C GLY A 121 -5.94 20.35 6.18
N VAL A 122 -6.82 19.37 5.97
CA VAL A 122 -7.24 18.43 7.00
C VAL A 122 -6.82 17.04 6.57
N LYS A 123 -6.14 16.30 7.44
CA LYS A 123 -5.66 14.96 7.16
C LYS A 123 -5.99 14.01 8.30
N THR A 124 -6.17 12.73 7.98
CA THR A 124 -6.09 11.67 9.00
C THR A 124 -4.63 11.31 9.27
N GLU A 125 -4.33 10.84 10.48
CA GLU A 125 -2.96 10.52 10.90
C GLU A 125 -2.28 9.53 9.95
N HIS A 126 -2.95 8.42 9.64
CA HIS A 126 -2.42 7.31 8.83
C HIS A 126 -3.04 7.19 7.42
N GLY A 127 -3.75 8.23 6.92
CA GLY A 127 -4.33 8.18 5.58
C GLY A 127 -3.26 8.12 4.48
N ALA A 128 -3.41 7.22 3.49
CA ALA A 128 -2.54 7.12 2.34
C ALA A 128 -3.15 7.81 1.10
N GLY A 129 -2.31 8.54 0.35
CA GLY A 129 -2.73 9.30 -0.82
C GLY A 129 -3.70 10.45 -0.52
N GLY A 130 -4.26 11.06 -1.57
CA GLY A 130 -5.23 12.16 -1.43
C GLY A 130 -6.57 11.76 -0.78
N SER A 131 -6.82 10.45 -0.65
CA SER A 131 -8.08 9.88 -0.16
C SER A 131 -8.46 10.30 1.28
N GLY A 132 -7.45 10.62 2.09
CA GLY A 132 -7.57 11.11 3.47
C GLY A 132 -7.17 12.57 3.66
N THR A 133 -7.19 13.38 2.59
CA THR A 133 -6.87 14.81 2.62
C THR A 133 -8.04 15.64 2.13
N TRP A 134 -8.38 16.68 2.90
CA TRP A 134 -9.39 17.67 2.55
C TRP A 134 -8.74 19.06 2.57
N VAL A 135 -9.06 19.89 1.59
CA VAL A 135 -8.64 21.30 1.58
C VAL A 135 -9.85 22.18 1.83
N ILE A 136 -9.79 22.98 2.90
CA ILE A 136 -10.89 23.83 3.38
C ILE A 136 -10.49 25.29 3.23
N ARG A 137 -11.16 26.01 2.32
CA ARG A 137 -10.96 27.45 2.07
C ARG A 137 -11.95 28.30 2.87
N LYS A 138 -13.24 27.96 2.80
CA LYS A 138 -14.32 28.55 3.60
C LYS A 138 -14.94 27.45 4.45
N TYR A 139 -14.95 27.61 5.77
CA TYR A 139 -15.57 26.61 6.63
C TYR A 139 -17.09 26.78 6.67
N ARG A 140 -17.80 25.89 5.98
CA ARG A 140 -19.19 25.53 6.27
C ARG A 140 -19.14 24.11 6.83
N PHE A 141 -19.81 23.84 7.95
CA PHE A 141 -19.71 22.57 8.67
C PHE A 141 -19.84 21.38 7.71
N PRO A 142 -18.75 20.67 7.39
CA PRO A 142 -18.85 19.59 6.43
C PRO A 142 -19.37 18.35 7.17
N SER A 143 -20.49 17.81 6.71
CA SER A 143 -20.96 16.47 7.12
C SER A 143 -19.96 15.37 6.75
N GLN A 144 -18.90 15.69 5.99
CA GLN A 144 -17.99 14.76 5.31
C GLN A 144 -16.56 14.67 5.87
N LEU A 145 -16.21 15.36 6.96
CA LEU A 145 -14.91 15.10 7.61
C LEU A 145 -14.88 13.66 8.17
N PRO A 146 -13.74 12.97 8.24
CA PRO A 146 -13.68 11.60 8.75
C PRO A 146 -13.85 11.57 10.27
N HIS A 147 -14.28 10.42 10.82
CA HIS A 147 -14.38 10.24 12.28
C HIS A 147 -12.98 10.12 12.88
N GLY A 148 -12.86 10.44 14.16
CA GLY A 148 -11.61 10.32 14.91
C GLY A 148 -10.72 11.56 14.88
N PRO A 149 -9.45 11.41 15.32
CA PRO A 149 -8.47 12.48 15.35
C PRO A 149 -8.15 13.02 13.96
N LEU A 150 -8.01 14.34 13.88
CA LEU A 150 -7.70 15.08 12.65
C LEU A 150 -6.44 15.91 12.86
N LEU A 151 -5.65 15.99 11.79
CA LEU A 151 -4.51 16.89 11.67
C LEU A 151 -4.94 18.08 10.83
N LEU A 152 -4.82 19.27 11.40
CA LEU A 152 -5.13 20.54 10.73
C LEU A 152 -3.81 21.21 10.39
N GLU A 153 -3.53 21.40 9.11
CA GLU A 153 -2.28 21.93 8.62
C GLU A 153 -2.54 23.23 7.87
N GLU A 154 -1.62 24.17 7.98
CA GLU A 154 -1.55 25.29 7.04
C GLU A 154 -1.44 24.75 5.60
N PHE A 155 -2.32 25.22 4.72
CA PHE A 155 -2.22 24.89 3.31
C PHE A 155 -1.21 25.83 2.63
N VAL A 156 -0.10 25.26 2.17
CA VAL A 156 0.89 25.96 1.36
C VAL A 156 0.69 25.52 -0.10
N ALA A 157 0.30 26.45 -0.96
CA ALA A 157 0.24 26.16 -2.39
C ALA A 157 1.66 25.93 -2.89
N GLY A 158 1.90 24.82 -3.59
CA GLY A 158 3.18 24.60 -4.27
C GLY A 158 3.29 25.51 -5.49
N GLU A 159 4.52 25.80 -5.93
CA GLU A 159 4.82 26.53 -7.18
C GLU A 159 4.48 25.75 -8.47
N ALA A 160 3.68 24.67 -8.38
CA ALA A 160 3.13 24.04 -9.56
C ALA A 160 2.18 25.05 -10.20
N GLY A 161 2.66 25.67 -11.28
CA GLY A 161 2.12 26.89 -11.89
C GLY A 161 0.62 26.90 -12.06
N GLU A 162 0.07 28.12 -12.08
CA GLU A 162 -1.31 28.50 -12.33
C GLU A 162 -2.09 27.45 -13.13
N ALA A 163 -2.54 26.40 -12.45
CA ALA A 163 -3.54 25.50 -12.98
C ALA A 163 -4.79 26.35 -12.95
N GLY A 164 -5.17 26.81 -14.15
CA GLY A 164 -6.24 27.76 -14.38
C GLY A 164 -7.44 27.49 -13.49
N GLU A 165 -8.09 28.59 -13.15
CA GLU A 165 -9.34 28.72 -12.45
C GLU A 165 -10.44 27.84 -13.07
N THR A 166 -10.34 26.54 -12.87
CA THR A 166 -11.47 25.63 -12.93
C THR A 166 -12.22 25.80 -11.62
N ASP A 167 -13.44 26.27 -11.75
CA ASP A 167 -14.49 26.40 -10.75
C ASP A 167 -14.59 25.09 -9.92
N VAL A 168 -13.78 24.98 -8.86
CA VAL A 168 -13.87 23.89 -7.88
C VAL A 168 -14.85 24.35 -6.81
N PRO A 169 -15.94 23.62 -6.54
CA PRO A 169 -17.03 24.11 -5.71
C PRO A 169 -16.55 24.58 -4.34
N ASP A 170 -17.10 25.73 -3.95
CA ASP A 170 -16.62 26.70 -2.96
C ASP A 170 -16.72 26.23 -1.49
N THR A 171 -16.53 24.94 -1.18
CA THR A 171 -16.79 24.47 0.19
C THR A 171 -15.90 23.34 0.71
N VAL A 172 -15.60 22.29 -0.05
CA VAL A 172 -14.65 21.23 0.34
C VAL A 172 -14.20 20.51 -0.91
N SER A 173 -12.90 20.52 -1.22
CA SER A 173 -12.36 19.65 -2.25
C SER A 173 -11.68 18.46 -1.60
N ARG A 174 -12.17 17.24 -1.91
CA ARG A 174 -11.44 16.01 -1.63
C ARG A 174 -10.41 15.85 -2.74
N CYS A 175 -9.14 15.69 -2.39
CA CYS A 175 -8.12 15.35 -3.37
C CYS A 175 -8.35 13.90 -3.84
N LEU A 176 -9.27 13.70 -4.78
CA LEU A 176 -9.34 12.43 -5.50
C LEU A 176 -8.07 12.31 -6.37
N PRO A 177 -7.49 11.11 -6.51
CA PRO A 177 -6.46 10.90 -7.52
C PRO A 177 -7.05 11.29 -8.88
N ARG A 178 -6.35 12.16 -9.63
CA ARG A 178 -6.70 12.44 -11.02
C ARG A 178 -6.63 11.10 -11.78
N SER A 179 -7.75 10.64 -12.33
CA SER A 179 -7.69 9.69 -13.43
C SER A 179 -6.89 10.34 -14.55
N ALA A 180 -5.88 9.63 -15.08
CA ALA A 180 -5.13 10.10 -16.23
C ALA A 180 -6.11 10.41 -17.37
N PRO A 181 -6.01 11.59 -18.02
CA PRO A 181 -6.82 11.86 -19.20
C PRO A 181 -6.21 11.09 -20.38
N GLY A 182 -6.95 10.12 -20.92
CA GLY A 182 -6.65 9.51 -22.22
C GLY A 182 -6.75 7.99 -22.26
N SER A 183 -7.97 7.46 -22.36
CA SER A 183 -8.24 6.30 -23.22
C SER A 183 -9.71 6.33 -23.63
N SER A 184 -10.05 7.20 -24.58
CA SER A 184 -11.21 6.96 -25.43
C SER A 184 -10.84 5.88 -26.45
N ASP A 185 -11.83 5.05 -26.74
CA ASP A 185 -11.89 4.04 -27.81
C ASP A 185 -11.38 2.64 -27.45
N ALA A 186 -12.24 1.91 -26.71
CA ALA A 186 -12.37 0.47 -26.85
C ALA A 186 -13.84 0.16 -27.12
N GLU A 187 -14.13 0.01 -28.41
CA GLU A 187 -15.37 -0.52 -28.97
C GLU A 187 -15.77 -1.82 -28.26
N ALA A 188 -17.03 -1.91 -27.85
CA ALA A 188 -17.58 -3.04 -27.11
C ALA A 188 -17.64 -4.29 -27.99
N ALA A 189 -16.57 -5.09 -27.99
CA ALA A 189 -16.61 -6.45 -28.51
C ALA A 189 -17.46 -7.33 -27.58
N THR A 190 -18.59 -7.82 -28.09
CA THR A 190 -19.45 -8.79 -27.41
C THR A 190 -18.67 -10.09 -27.18
N PRO A 191 -18.61 -10.64 -25.96
CA PRO A 191 -17.88 -11.88 -25.71
C PRO A 191 -18.64 -13.06 -26.35
N THR A 192 -17.97 -13.75 -27.28
CA THR A 192 -18.42 -15.03 -27.80
C THR A 192 -18.21 -16.09 -26.71
N PRO A 193 -19.19 -16.94 -26.38
CA PRO A 193 -19.01 -17.98 -25.37
C PRO A 193 -17.94 -18.98 -25.82
N PRO A 194 -17.13 -19.52 -24.88
CA PRO A 194 -16.12 -20.52 -25.22
C PRO A 194 -16.79 -21.79 -25.76
N GLY A 195 -16.26 -22.30 -26.88
CA GLY A 195 -16.67 -23.59 -27.42
C GLY A 195 -16.36 -24.74 -26.45
N PRO A 196 -17.02 -25.90 -26.61
CA PRO A 196 -16.82 -27.04 -25.73
C PRO A 196 -15.36 -27.54 -25.78
N PRO A 197 -14.82 -28.01 -24.65
CA PRO A 197 -13.45 -28.51 -24.60
C PRO A 197 -13.28 -29.75 -25.50
N PRO A 198 -12.09 -29.93 -26.10
CA PRO A 198 -11.81 -31.12 -26.89
C PRO A 198 -11.86 -32.39 -26.01
N PRO A 199 -12.23 -33.55 -26.60
CA PRO A 199 -12.27 -34.79 -25.85
C PRO A 199 -10.86 -35.19 -25.37
N PRO A 200 -10.75 -35.86 -24.21
CA PRO A 200 -9.47 -36.28 -23.65
C PRO A 200 -8.76 -37.23 -24.62
N GLN A 201 -7.53 -36.88 -24.99
CA GLN A 201 -6.65 -37.78 -25.74
C GLN A 201 -6.20 -38.90 -24.81
N ALA A 202 -6.44 -40.15 -25.22
CA ALA A 202 -5.99 -41.33 -24.50
C ALA A 202 -4.45 -41.43 -24.61
N ASP A 203 -3.77 -41.15 -23.50
CA ASP A 203 -2.33 -41.32 -23.37
C ASP A 203 -2.00 -42.82 -23.31
N ARG A 204 -1.52 -43.36 -24.44
CA ARG A 204 -0.93 -44.69 -24.54
C ARG A 204 0.58 -44.56 -24.38
N THR A 205 1.06 -44.47 -23.15
CA THR A 205 2.49 -44.61 -22.89
C THR A 205 2.74 -45.81 -21.96
N ARG A 206 3.21 -46.89 -22.60
CA ARG A 206 3.69 -48.13 -21.98
C ARG A 206 4.89 -47.86 -21.06
N ALA A 207 4.88 -48.56 -19.94
CA ALA A 207 6.00 -48.71 -19.02
C ALA A 207 7.30 -49.15 -19.71
N ARG A 208 8.40 -48.48 -19.35
CA ARG A 208 9.75 -49.07 -19.36
C ARG A 208 10.47 -48.65 -18.08
N THR A 209 10.35 -49.51 -17.06
CA THR A 209 11.20 -49.50 -15.88
C THR A 209 12.55 -50.09 -16.28
N THR A 210 13.61 -49.29 -16.24
CA THR A 210 14.98 -49.78 -16.34
C THR A 210 15.68 -49.39 -15.04
N ALA A 211 16.02 -50.39 -14.24
CA ALA A 211 16.83 -50.25 -13.05
C ALA A 211 18.27 -49.88 -13.45
N VAL A 212 18.85 -48.89 -12.76
CA VAL A 212 20.29 -48.61 -12.77
C VAL A 212 20.75 -48.61 -11.32
N ALA A 213 21.69 -49.51 -11.02
CA ALA A 213 22.35 -49.65 -9.74
C ALA A 213 23.38 -48.51 -9.52
N PRO A 214 23.65 -48.11 -8.27
CA PRO A 214 24.55 -47.01 -7.96
C PRO A 214 26.03 -47.46 -7.95
N SER A 215 26.89 -46.67 -8.59
CA SER A 215 28.34 -46.72 -8.43
C SER A 215 28.81 -45.60 -7.51
N GLY A 216 29.61 -45.94 -6.51
CA GLY A 216 30.80 -45.15 -6.16
C GLY A 216 30.72 -44.16 -4.99
N THR A 217 31.22 -44.61 -3.84
CA THR A 217 32.35 -44.00 -3.10
C THR A 217 32.14 -42.75 -2.22
N CYS A 218 32.15 -43.03 -0.91
CA CYS A 218 32.87 -42.41 0.22
C CYS A 218 33.18 -40.90 0.26
N LEU A 219 32.79 -40.24 1.37
CA LEU A 219 33.76 -39.48 2.18
C LEU A 219 33.38 -39.49 3.68
N ASN A 220 34.33 -39.94 4.50
CA ASN A 220 34.33 -39.84 5.96
C ASN A 220 34.68 -38.41 6.38
N ILE A 221 33.97 -37.84 7.35
CA ILE A 221 34.47 -36.70 8.15
C ILE A 221 34.33 -37.10 9.62
N GLY A 222 35.47 -37.45 10.22
CA GLY A 222 35.63 -37.50 11.67
C GLY A 222 36.07 -36.13 12.17
N ALA A 223 35.41 -35.62 13.21
CA ALA A 223 35.89 -34.50 14.01
C ALA A 223 35.99 -34.94 15.47
N ARG A 224 37.23 -35.03 15.98
CA ARG A 224 37.53 -35.16 17.39
C ARG A 224 37.56 -33.76 18.00
N ASN A 225 36.76 -33.56 19.05
CA ASN A 225 36.86 -32.41 19.93
C ASN A 225 37.97 -32.64 20.96
N THR A 226 38.79 -31.61 21.17
CA THR A 226 39.62 -31.41 22.36
C THR A 226 39.42 -29.96 22.83
N PRO A 227 39.31 -29.70 24.14
CA PRO A 227 39.00 -28.37 24.65
C PRO A 227 40.25 -27.51 24.85
N LEU A 228 40.03 -26.19 24.85
CA LEU A 228 40.99 -25.12 25.17
C LEU A 228 40.97 -24.82 26.69
N PRO A 229 41.96 -24.03 27.20
CA PRO A 229 42.71 -24.29 28.44
C PRO A 229 41.99 -23.96 29.75
#